data_AF-A0A563W2U3-F1
#
_entry.id   AF-A0A563W2U3-F1
#
_cell.length_a   1.000
_cell.length_b   1.000
_cell.length_c   1.000
_cell.angle_alpha   90.00
_cell.angle_beta   90.00
_cell.angle_gamma   90.00
#
_symmetry.space_group_name_H-M   'P 1'
#
loop_
_entity.id
_entity.type
_entity.pdbx_description
1 polymer ?
#
loop_
_entity_poly.entity_id
_entity_poly.type
_entity_poly.pdbx_seq_one_letter_code
_entity_poly.pdbx_strand_id
1 'polypeptide(L)' 'MILTKIDLLPSVQFDVNRCLEYAQQVNLQISIFQVSATTGAGLNNWYYFIIKLNCCFLLFMFVNRFSFHDAGK' A
#
# COMPACT_ATOMS: atom_id res chain seq x y z
N MET A 1 2.83 -2.42 -3.28
CA MET A 1 1.84 -3.10 -4.15
C MET A 1 0.53 -3.27 -3.40
N ILE A 2 -0.62 -3.09 -4.05
CA ILE A 2 -1.94 -3.39 -3.49
C ILE A 2 -2.53 -4.55 -4.29
N LEU A 3 -2.79 -5.67 -3.63
CA LEU A 3 -3.54 -6.80 -4.19
C LEU A 3 -5.01 -6.62 -3.82
N THR A 4 -5.86 -6.28 -4.80
CA THR A 4 -7.28 -5.97 -4.57
C THR A 4 -8.18 -7.17 -4.88
N LYS A 5 -9.46 -7.07 -4.47
CA LYS A 5 -10.49 -8.10 -4.71
C LYS A 5 -10.16 -9.46 -4.11
N ILE A 6 -9.52 -9.49 -2.94
CA ILE A 6 -9.17 -10.74 -2.26
C ILE A 6 -10.40 -11.58 -1.86
N ASP A 7 -11.58 -10.98 -1.83
CA ASP A 7 -12.86 -11.66 -1.69
C ASP A 7 -13.16 -12.65 -2.82
N LEU A 8 -12.54 -12.48 -4.00
CA LEU A 8 -12.73 -13.37 -5.13
C LEU A 8 -11.82 -14.59 -5.11
N LEU A 9 -10.80 -14.64 -4.25
CA LEU A 9 -9.82 -15.73 -4.18
C LEU A 9 -10.44 -17.13 -4.04
N PRO A 10 -11.55 -17.35 -3.31
CA PRO A 10 -12.21 -18.66 -3.26
C PRO A 10 -12.81 -19.10 -4.60
N SER A 11 -13.13 -18.14 -5.48
CA SER A 11 -13.88 -18.36 -6.72
C SER A 11 -13.01 -18.25 -7.99
N VAL A 12 -11.75 -17.83 -7.87
CA VAL A 12 -10.83 -17.68 -9.00
C VAL A 12 -9.59 -18.53 -8.82
N GLN A 13 -9.05 -19.05 -9.92
CA GLN A 13 -7.78 -19.78 -9.91
C GLN A 13 -6.61 -18.77 -9.83
N PHE A 14 -6.37 -18.25 -8.63
CA PHE A 14 -5.29 -17.29 -8.38
C PHE A 14 -4.46 -17.73 -7.17
N ASP A 15 -3.16 -17.96 -7.41
CA ASP A 15 -2.20 -18.29 -6.35
C ASP A 15 -1.58 -17.01 -5.78
N VAL A 16 -2.01 -16.65 -4.58
CA VAL A 16 -1.50 -15.48 -3.87
C VAL A 16 -0.02 -15.61 -3.57
N ASN A 17 0.45 -16.79 -3.12
CA ASN A 17 1.84 -16.96 -2.70
C ASN A 17 2.79 -16.74 -3.88
N ARG A 18 2.47 -17.32 -5.04
CA ARG A 18 3.23 -17.13 -6.28
C ARG A 18 3.26 -15.67 -6.73
N CYS A 19 2.14 -14.94 -6.57
CA CYS A 19 2.10 -13.51 -6.86
C CYS A 19 3.03 -12.70 -5.92
N LEU A 20 3.05 -13.03 -4.63
CA LEU A 20 3.93 -12.39 -3.65
C LEU A 20 5.40 -12.65 -3.98
N GLU A 21 5.76 -13.88 -4.33
CA GLU A 21 7.12 -14.24 -4.77
C GLU A 21 7.56 -13.41 -5.98
N TYR A 22 6.71 -13.30 -7.01
CA TYR A 22 7.02 -12.48 -8.18
C TYR A 22 7.16 -11.00 -7.85
N ALA A 23 6.33 -10.46 -6.95
CA ALA A 23 6.49 -9.07 -6.50
C ALA A 23 7.83 -8.85 -5.78
N GLN A 24 8.26 -9.80 -4.95
CA GLN A 24 9.54 -9.74 -4.23
C GLN A 24 10.75 -9.86 -5.16
N GLN A 25 10.65 -10.65 -6.23
CA GLN A 25 11.71 -10.74 -7.25
C GLN A 25 11.95 -9.40 -7.95
N VAL A 26 10.92 -8.57 -8.11
CA VAL A 26 11.05 -7.23 -8.70
C VAL A 26 11.59 -6.23 -7.69
N ASN A 27 11.10 -6.26 -6.45
CA ASN A 27 11.55 -5.36 -5.40
C ASN A 27 11.42 -6.00 -4.01
N LEU A 28 12.55 -6.34 -3.40
CA LEU A 28 12.63 -6.98 -2.08
C LEU A 28 12.11 -6.11 -0.93
N GLN A 29 12.02 -4.79 -1.12
CA GLN A 29 11.54 -3.84 -0.10
C GLN A 29 10.06 -3.45 -0.33
N ILE A 30 9.37 -4.08 -1.28
CA ILE A 30 7.99 -3.71 -1.60
C ILE A 30 7.05 -4.07 -0.44
N SER A 31 6.33 -3.08 0.07
CA SER A 31 5.22 -3.31 0.98
C SER A 31 4.01 -3.80 0.20
N ILE A 32 3.39 -4.91 0.63
CA ILE A 32 2.25 -5.52 -0.05
C ILE A 32 1.01 -5.45 0.84
N PHE A 33 -0.09 -4.92 0.31
CA PHE A 33 -1.37 -4.82 1.00
C PHE A 33 -2.42 -5.65 0.29
N GLN A 34 -2.99 -6.62 0.98
CA GLN A 34 -4.11 -7.43 0.49
C GLN A 34 -5.41 -6.79 0.94
N VAL A 35 -6.27 -6.39 0.00
CA VAL A 35 -7.48 -5.61 0.30
C VAL A 35 -8.71 -6.06 -0.49
N SER A 36 -9.89 -5.80 0.06
CA SER A 36 -11.18 -5.93 -0.62
C SER A 36 -11.98 -4.65 -0.40
N ALA A 37 -12.35 -3.98 -1.49
CA ALA A 37 -13.22 -2.81 -1.42
C ALA A 37 -14.68 -3.18 -1.07
N THR A 38 -15.09 -4.40 -1.39
CA THR A 38 -16.45 -4.90 -1.15
C THR A 38 -16.68 -5.25 0.32
N THR A 39 -15.72 -5.95 0.93
CA THR A 39 -15.83 -6.40 2.33
C THR A 39 -15.14 -5.47 3.32
N GLY A 40 -14.34 -4.52 2.83
CA GLY A 40 -13.50 -3.64 3.66
C GLY A 40 -12.24 -4.31 4.22
N ALA A 41 -12.02 -5.60 3.94
CA ALA A 41 -10.85 -6.33 4.43
C ALA A 41 -9.54 -5.64 4.02
N GLY A 42 -8.61 -5.50 4.96
CA GLY A 42 -7.27 -4.96 4.73
C GLY A 42 -7.18 -3.45 4.49
N LEU A 43 -8.30 -2.74 4.28
CA LEU A 43 -8.30 -1.30 4.01
C LEU A 43 -7.74 -0.48 5.18
N ASN A 44 -8.04 -0.85 6.42
CA ASN A 44 -7.53 -0.14 7.61
C ASN A 44 -5.99 -0.11 7.66
N ASN A 45 -5.33 -1.23 7.36
CA ASN A 45 -3.87 -1.31 7.35
C ASN A 45 -3.28 -0.47 6.22
N TRP A 46 -3.95 -0.46 5.06
CA TRP A 46 -3.54 0.37 3.93
C TRP A 46 -3.70 1.87 4.22
N TYR A 47 -4.83 2.29 4.79
CA TYR A 47 -5.05 3.67 5.22
C TYR A 47 -4.04 4.10 6.29
N TYR A 48 -3.77 3.24 7.27
CA TYR A 48 -2.77 3.51 8.30
C TYR A 48 -1.39 3.74 7.68
N PHE A 49 -0.99 2.92 6.69
CA PHE A 49 0.27 3.12 5.98
C PHE A 49 0.34 4.48 5.29
N ILE A 50 -0.71 4.90 4.58
CA ILE A 50 -0.78 6.22 3.94
C ILE A 50 -0.69 7.34 4.97
N ILE A 51 -1.47 7.28 6.04
CA ILE A 51 -1.46 8.31 7.08
C ILE A 51 -0.09 8.38 7.76
N LYS A 52 0.54 7.23 8.03
CA LYS A 52 1.89 7.16 8.62
C LYS A 52 2.95 7.80 7.74
N LEU A 53 2.90 7.54 6.42
CA LEU A 53 3.80 8.19 5.46
C LEU A 53 3.63 9.72 5.49
N ASN A 54 2.38 10.19 5.50
CA ASN A 54 2.08 11.63 5.57
C ASN A 54 2.55 12.27 6.88
N CYS A 55 2.51 11.54 8.00
CA CYS A 55 2.97 12.04 9.29
C CYS A 55 4.51 12.17 9.34
N CYS A 56 5.24 11.26 8.69
CA CYS A 56 6.70 11.37 8.54
C CYS A 56 7.07 12.52 7.60
N PHE A 57 6.30 12.73 6.53
CA PHE A 57 6.46 13.84 5.60
C PHE A 57 6.18 15.19 6.26
N LEU A 58 5.12 15.30 7.07
CA LEU A 58 4.81 16.51 7.84
C LEU A 58 5.90 16.84 8.87
N LEU A 59 6.49 15.85 9.55
CA LEU A 59 7.61 16.08 10.45
C LEU A 59 8.85 16.58 9.68
N PHE A 60 9.11 16.04 8.49
CA PHE A 60 10.19 16.49 7.61
C PHE A 60 9.95 17.91 7.07
N MET A 61 8.71 18.25 6.67
CA MET A 61 8.31 19.59 6.25
C MET A 61 8.34 20.61 7.38
N PHE A 62 7.97 20.22 8.61
CA PHE A 62 8.01 21.11 9.78
C PHE A 62 9.46 21.43 10.19
N VAL A 63 10.38 20.48 10.03
CA VAL A 63 11.81 20.70 10.26
C VAL A 63 12.47 21.46 9.10
N ASN A 64 12.06 21.25 7.84
CA ASN A 64 12.72 21.84 6.66
C ASN A 64 11.99 23.02 5.99
N ARG A 65 10.85 23.49 6.52
CA ARG A 65 10.04 24.60 5.98
C ARG A 65 9.86 24.56 4.46
N PHE A 66 9.61 23.37 3.90
CA PHE A 66 9.17 23.25 2.51
C PHE A 66 7.64 23.34 2.50
N SER A 67 7.07 24.21 1.67
CA SER A 67 5.62 24.33 1.51
C SER A 67 5.10 23.25 0.56
N PHE A 68 3.86 22.82 0.77
CA PHE A 68 3.14 21.76 0.03
C PHE A 68 3.09 21.91 -1.51
N HIS A 69 3.66 22.98 -2.07
CA HIS A 69 3.62 23.33 -3.48
C HIS A 69 4.52 22.44 -4.36
N ASP A 70 5.51 21.75 -3.79
CA ASP A 70 6.49 20.99 -4.57
C ASP A 70 6.20 19.49 -4.70
N ALA A 71 5.14 18.97 -4.07
CA ALA A 71 4.78 17.54 -4.09
C ALA A 71 3.90 17.13 -5.30
N GLY A 72 3.89 17.93 -6.36
CA GLY A 72 2.98 17.79 -7.51
C GLY A 72 3.66 17.68 -8.88
N LYS A 73 4.91 17.21 -8.94
CA LYS A 73 5.58 16.86 -10.21
C LYS A 73 6.23 15.49 -10.13
#